data_AF-A0A0P0SKX7-F1
#
_entry.id   AF-A0A0P0SKX7-F1
#
_cell.length_a   1.000
_cell.length_b   1.000
_cell.length_c   1.000
_cell.angle_alpha   90.00
_cell.angle_beta   90.00
_cell.angle_gamma   90.00
#
_symmetry.space_group_name_H-M   'P 1'
#
loop_
_entity.id
_entity.type
_entity.pdbx_description
1 polymer ?
#
loop_
_entity_poly.entity_id
_entity_poly.type
_entity_poly.pdbx_seq_one_letter_code
_entity_poly.pdbx_strand_id
1 'polypeptide(L)'
;MVTDVMVQMMRDGGNAVDAAIAGCMVQAVVQQDMTNHAGTVTALVHDAASGRTHELNSSGTIVPGLARFAPVPMGKGLYAPAPGTPIAVIPGFMPGMKALFERFATKPWSQLCEPAVAWAERGHEVTSFEHLVMAQTVDFFLYTESGRRHFTPDGHLPQVGDRWASPELAATMGKVAAEGPDHFLTGEWAQQFVARANSLGWAITPEHMTEIPPRWSDPYTWTHKGHTVVQQSPPERQGVFCQIVLGMLAELDVVSLGHWSTSAESLYYLAHALRRAGLETGLLNDPLLFGDAGAAMTSPEMIAGFARILRDARSHTDLARHVALTRGVPAVAASGASTQPAGSCELSVVDPYGNWVQMMNTLQGSGIPGEVIGGVPMVGSHAMNALSSSMEGWHVGGGRVRSVLSNTMVLRGGHPTVLARVTRQRALHRAAGPVEHPGLRDGPLRRRRRTTLPALRRRPHDLGRIPGAARSARRAGPDGCAAQPVARLRLPHGHLPDELARRRRCPARLYRAAPRGRGGRVLRQEGERTCG
;
A
#
# COMPACT_ATOMS: atom_id res chain seq x y z
N MET A 1 -7.33 15.73 -13.56
CA MET A 1 -8.49 15.75 -12.66
C MET A 1 -8.08 16.22 -11.26
N VAL A 2 -7.48 15.37 -10.43
CA VAL A 2 -7.10 15.69 -9.04
C VAL A 2 -6.23 16.95 -8.94
N THR A 3 -5.13 17.01 -9.70
CA THR A 3 -4.24 18.19 -9.75
C THR A 3 -4.96 19.46 -10.19
N ASP A 4 -5.93 19.38 -11.10
CA ASP A 4 -6.66 20.54 -11.59
C ASP A 4 -7.58 21.10 -10.49
N VAL A 5 -8.21 20.22 -9.69
CA VAL A 5 -8.99 20.62 -8.51
C VAL A 5 -8.10 21.28 -7.46
N MET A 6 -6.91 20.72 -7.19
CA MET A 6 -5.94 21.32 -6.26
C MET A 6 -5.48 22.71 -6.72
N VAL A 7 -5.17 22.87 -8.02
CA VAL A 7 -4.79 24.16 -8.62
C VAL A 7 -5.95 25.15 -8.59
N GLN A 8 -7.18 24.69 -8.85
CA GLN A 8 -8.36 25.56 -8.81
C GLN A 8 -8.67 26.02 -7.39
N MET A 9 -8.61 25.14 -6.39
CA MET A 9 -8.77 25.50 -4.97
C MET A 9 -7.77 26.57 -4.53
N MET A 10 -6.51 26.51 -4.98
CA MET A 10 -5.52 27.57 -4.74
C MET A 10 -5.86 28.89 -5.47
N ARG A 11 -6.34 28.82 -6.73
CA ARG A 11 -6.77 30.01 -7.49
C ARG A 11 -7.95 30.72 -6.85
N ASP A 12 -8.87 29.96 -6.26
CA ASP A 12 -10.03 30.48 -5.56
C ASP A 12 -9.67 30.98 -4.14
N GLY A 13 -8.37 31.00 -3.79
CA GLY A 13 -7.84 31.59 -2.55
C GLY A 13 -7.75 30.63 -1.37
N GLY A 14 -7.81 29.31 -1.61
CA GLY A 14 -7.45 28.30 -0.60
C GLY A 14 -5.93 28.16 -0.43
N ASN A 15 -5.51 27.67 0.73
CA ASN A 15 -4.09 27.40 1.02
C ASN A 15 -3.65 25.99 0.58
N ALA A 16 -2.41 25.62 0.91
CA ALA A 16 -1.86 24.31 0.56
C ALA A 16 -2.67 23.13 1.14
N VAL A 17 -3.25 23.27 2.34
CA VAL A 17 -4.07 22.25 3.01
C VAL A 17 -5.47 22.19 2.41
N ASP A 18 -6.13 23.33 2.14
CA ASP A 18 -7.42 23.37 1.45
C ASP A 18 -7.36 22.60 0.13
N ALA A 19 -6.36 22.92 -0.69
CA ALA A 19 -6.11 22.24 -1.96
C ALA A 19 -5.79 20.76 -1.78
N ALA A 20 -5.00 20.39 -0.76
CA ALA A 20 -4.68 19.01 -0.47
C ALA A 20 -5.92 18.19 -0.08
N ILE A 21 -6.78 18.70 0.82
CA ILE A 21 -8.04 18.05 1.23
C ILE A 21 -8.97 17.87 0.02
N ALA A 22 -9.23 18.93 -0.75
CA ALA A 22 -10.10 18.87 -1.92
C ALA A 22 -9.60 17.88 -2.99
N GLY A 23 -8.27 17.86 -3.21
CA GLY A 23 -7.62 16.87 -4.08
C GLY A 23 -7.79 15.44 -3.56
N CYS A 24 -7.70 15.23 -2.25
CA CYS A 24 -7.81 13.92 -1.60
C CYS A 24 -9.23 13.34 -1.72
N MET A 25 -10.24 14.17 -1.48
CA MET A 25 -11.65 13.84 -1.66
C MET A 25 -11.93 13.42 -3.11
N VAL A 26 -11.49 14.22 -4.09
CA VAL A 26 -11.67 13.87 -5.52
C VAL A 26 -10.89 12.62 -5.91
N GLN A 27 -9.68 12.43 -5.38
CA GLN A 27 -8.86 11.24 -5.65
C GLN A 27 -9.59 9.96 -5.21
N ALA A 28 -10.21 9.96 -4.03
CA ALA A 28 -11.00 8.84 -3.52
C ALA A 28 -12.31 8.58 -4.30
N VAL A 29 -12.72 9.49 -5.19
CA VAL A 29 -13.78 9.27 -6.20
C VAL A 29 -13.21 8.69 -7.49
N VAL A 30 -12.14 9.27 -8.05
CA VAL A 30 -11.68 8.99 -9.43
C VAL A 30 -10.50 8.02 -9.54
N GLN A 31 -10.02 7.47 -8.41
CA GLN A 31 -8.93 6.49 -8.33
C GLN A 31 -9.27 5.40 -7.29
N GLN A 32 -10.44 4.78 -7.44
CA GLN A 32 -10.95 3.75 -6.51
C GLN A 32 -10.13 2.45 -6.53
N ASP A 33 -9.33 2.27 -7.57
CA ASP A 33 -8.32 1.23 -7.73
C ASP A 33 -7.12 1.39 -6.78
N MET A 34 -6.90 2.58 -6.21
CA MET A 34 -5.74 2.92 -5.39
C MET A 34 -6.07 3.65 -4.07
N THR A 35 -7.27 4.22 -3.93
CA THR A 35 -7.66 5.11 -2.83
C THR A 35 -9.17 5.06 -2.56
N ASN A 36 -9.64 5.43 -1.36
CA ASN A 36 -11.07 5.59 -1.07
C ASN A 36 -11.30 6.43 0.20
N HIS A 37 -12.56 6.82 0.45
CA HIS A 37 -12.97 7.65 1.59
C HIS A 37 -12.97 6.93 2.95
N ALA A 38 -12.67 5.63 2.96
CA ALA A 38 -12.58 4.79 4.15
C ALA A 38 -11.14 4.33 4.44
N GLY A 39 -10.15 4.82 3.69
CA GLY A 39 -8.77 4.34 3.70
C GLY A 39 -7.89 4.90 4.82
N THR A 40 -6.60 4.98 4.53
CA THR A 40 -5.58 5.57 5.42
C THR A 40 -5.11 6.91 4.88
N VAL A 41 -4.95 7.89 5.78
CA VAL A 41 -4.32 9.18 5.47
C VAL A 41 -3.10 9.39 6.34
N THR A 42 -2.02 9.82 5.71
CA THR A 42 -0.87 10.40 6.42
C THR A 42 -0.46 11.72 5.77
N ALA A 43 0.09 12.64 6.56
CA ALA A 43 0.58 13.91 6.03
C ALA A 43 1.82 14.44 6.76
N LEU A 44 2.66 15.16 6.01
CA LEU A 44 3.58 16.16 6.53
C LEU A 44 3.08 17.53 6.12
N VAL A 45 2.94 18.44 7.08
CA VAL A 45 2.50 19.83 6.89
C VAL A 45 3.60 20.76 7.42
N HIS A 46 4.29 21.46 6.52
CA HIS A 46 5.17 22.57 6.87
C HIS A 46 4.32 23.85 6.92
N ASP A 47 4.20 24.42 8.10
CA ASP A 47 3.62 25.75 8.33
C ASP A 47 4.74 26.79 8.22
N ALA A 48 4.66 27.63 7.19
CA ALA A 48 5.68 28.64 6.93
C ALA A 48 5.64 29.80 7.93
N ALA A 49 4.50 30.04 8.60
CA ALA A 49 4.37 31.12 9.59
C ALA A 49 5.11 30.80 10.90
N SER A 50 5.08 29.54 11.35
CA SER A 50 5.87 29.07 12.50
C SER A 50 7.23 28.47 12.13
N GLY A 51 7.46 28.16 10.86
CA GLY A 51 8.65 27.44 10.38
C GLY A 51 8.71 25.97 10.83
N ARG A 52 7.61 25.40 11.34
CA ARG A 52 7.56 24.03 11.84
C ARG A 52 6.97 23.08 10.80
N THR A 53 7.45 21.84 10.82
CA THR A 53 6.81 20.71 10.13
C THR A 53 6.11 19.82 11.14
N HIS A 54 4.86 19.46 10.85
CA HIS A 54 4.02 18.58 11.65
C HIS A 54 3.73 17.29 10.91
N GLU A 55 3.71 16.17 11.63
CA GLU A 55 3.24 14.88 11.11
C GLU A 55 1.81 14.60 11.58
N LEU A 56 0.96 14.16 10.64
CA LEU A 56 -0.32 13.51 10.93
C LEU A 56 -0.23 12.03 10.53
N ASN A 57 -0.52 11.14 11.47
CA ASN A 57 -0.76 9.73 11.18
C ASN A 57 -2.22 9.35 11.49
N SER A 58 -2.99 9.12 10.44
CA SER A 58 -4.38 8.67 10.45
C SER A 58 -4.51 7.37 9.65
N SER A 59 -3.60 6.43 9.92
CA SER A 59 -3.74 5.03 9.50
C SER A 59 -4.92 4.37 10.21
N GLY A 60 -5.67 3.54 9.48
CA GLY A 60 -6.78 2.77 10.05
C GLY A 60 -6.34 1.91 11.24
N THR A 61 -7.28 1.49 12.08
CA THR A 61 -6.94 0.86 13.38
C THR A 61 -7.61 -0.49 13.56
N ILE A 62 -6.93 -1.41 14.26
CA ILE A 62 -7.45 -2.75 14.56
C ILE A 62 -8.07 -2.70 15.96
N VAL A 63 -9.34 -3.07 16.05
CA VAL A 63 -10.05 -3.21 17.32
C VAL A 63 -9.48 -4.41 18.09
N PRO A 64 -8.97 -4.22 19.33
CA PRO A 64 -8.39 -5.31 20.11
C PRO A 64 -9.37 -6.47 20.35
N GLY A 65 -8.85 -7.69 20.38
CA GLY A 65 -9.61 -8.87 20.82
C GLY A 65 -10.64 -9.42 19.83
N LEU A 66 -10.95 -8.73 18.73
CA LEU A 66 -11.86 -9.24 17.71
C LEU A 66 -11.19 -10.28 16.81
N ALA A 67 -11.96 -11.31 16.43
CA ALA A 67 -11.54 -12.29 15.44
C ALA A 67 -11.37 -11.62 14.07
N ARG A 68 -10.48 -12.17 13.23
CA ARG A 68 -10.29 -11.69 11.86
C ARG A 68 -11.59 -11.86 11.07
N PHE A 69 -12.00 -10.80 10.38
CA PHE A 69 -13.05 -10.86 9.36
C PHE A 69 -12.70 -11.94 8.32
N ALA A 70 -13.56 -12.95 8.17
CA ALA A 70 -13.33 -14.11 7.33
C ALA A 70 -14.66 -14.81 6.99
N PRO A 71 -14.76 -15.52 5.84
CA PRO A 71 -13.71 -15.71 4.84
C PRO A 71 -13.64 -14.53 3.85
N VAL A 72 -12.41 -14.15 3.48
CA VAL A 72 -12.14 -13.32 2.31
C VAL A 72 -11.57 -14.22 1.21
N PRO A 73 -12.01 -14.13 -0.05
CA PRO A 73 -11.49 -14.97 -1.12
C PRO A 73 -9.99 -14.78 -1.36
N MET A 74 -9.31 -15.87 -1.69
CA MET A 74 -8.00 -15.78 -2.32
C MET A 74 -8.18 -15.24 -3.73
N GLY A 75 -7.60 -14.07 -4.00
CA GLY A 75 -7.58 -13.48 -5.34
C GLY A 75 -6.60 -14.18 -6.28
N LYS A 76 -6.57 -13.72 -7.54
CA LYS A 76 -5.58 -14.10 -8.55
C LYS A 76 -4.67 -12.90 -8.84
N GLY A 77 -3.41 -13.14 -9.20
CA GLY A 77 -2.47 -12.07 -9.59
C GLY A 77 -1.83 -11.31 -8.41
N LEU A 78 -1.18 -10.17 -8.71
CA LEU A 78 -0.31 -9.47 -7.76
C LEU A 78 -1.05 -8.79 -6.61
N TYR A 79 -2.24 -8.27 -6.88
CA TYR A 79 -3.09 -7.59 -5.88
C TYR A 79 -4.04 -8.56 -5.15
N ALA A 80 -3.82 -9.87 -5.32
CA ALA A 80 -4.55 -10.89 -4.60
C ALA A 80 -4.33 -10.78 -3.08
N PRO A 81 -5.40 -10.89 -2.26
CA PRO A 81 -5.30 -11.23 -0.86
C PRO A 81 -4.34 -12.40 -0.59
N ALA A 82 -3.45 -12.23 0.40
CA ALA A 82 -2.66 -13.33 0.93
C ALA A 82 -3.52 -14.16 1.91
N PRO A 83 -3.20 -15.45 2.18
CA PRO A 83 -3.99 -16.25 3.11
C PRO A 83 -4.13 -15.59 4.49
N GLY A 84 -5.36 -15.38 4.94
CA GLY A 84 -5.66 -14.70 6.21
C GLY A 84 -5.59 -13.17 6.17
N THR A 85 -5.56 -12.58 4.97
CA THR A 85 -5.69 -11.14 4.69
C THR A 85 -6.67 -10.94 3.52
N PRO A 86 -7.09 -9.70 3.20
CA PRO A 86 -7.10 -8.54 4.08
C PRO A 86 -7.96 -8.75 5.33
N ILE A 87 -7.66 -7.99 6.38
CA ILE A 87 -8.45 -7.94 7.62
C ILE A 87 -9.26 -6.65 7.68
N ALA A 88 -10.41 -6.68 8.35
CA ALA A 88 -11.18 -5.47 8.62
C ALA A 88 -10.49 -4.56 9.65
N VAL A 89 -10.58 -3.25 9.43
CA VAL A 89 -10.04 -2.20 10.29
C VAL A 89 -10.99 -1.00 10.34
N ILE A 90 -10.90 -0.18 11.38
CA ILE A 90 -11.62 1.09 11.45
C ILE A 90 -10.97 2.09 10.46
N PRO A 91 -11.75 2.76 9.59
CA PRO A 91 -11.27 3.77 8.64
C PRO A 91 -10.48 4.93 9.27
N GLY A 92 -9.37 5.32 8.64
CA GLY A 92 -8.55 6.46 9.07
C GLY A 92 -8.70 7.73 8.23
N PHE A 93 -9.28 7.64 7.03
CA PHE A 93 -9.33 8.73 6.05
C PHE A 93 -10.10 9.97 6.54
N MET A 94 -11.39 9.81 6.88
CA MET A 94 -12.24 10.91 7.34
C MET A 94 -11.77 11.56 8.65
N PRO A 95 -11.36 10.80 9.68
CA PRO A 95 -10.67 11.38 10.85
C PRO A 95 -9.45 12.23 10.47
N GLY A 96 -8.64 11.77 9.51
CA GLY A 96 -7.47 12.50 9.02
C GLY A 96 -7.83 13.79 8.28
N MET A 97 -8.86 13.77 7.43
CA MET A 97 -9.37 14.98 6.77
C MET A 97 -9.92 15.99 7.79
N LYS A 98 -10.66 15.54 8.80
CA LYS A 98 -11.17 16.37 9.91
C LYS A 98 -10.01 17.05 10.65
N ALA A 99 -8.99 16.29 11.06
CA ALA A 99 -7.85 16.83 11.80
C ALA A 99 -7.03 17.86 11.00
N LEU A 100 -6.90 17.70 9.68
CA LEU A 100 -6.28 18.71 8.80
C LEU A 100 -7.15 19.95 8.66
N PHE A 101 -8.46 19.75 8.47
CA PHE A 101 -9.44 20.82 8.32
C PHE A 101 -9.47 21.73 9.55
N GLU A 102 -9.68 21.16 10.73
CA GLU A 102 -9.80 21.90 12.00
C GLU A 102 -8.55 22.71 12.35
N ARG A 103 -7.37 22.28 11.87
CA ARG A 103 -6.08 22.87 12.25
C ARG A 103 -5.50 23.85 11.23
N PHE A 104 -5.74 23.63 9.94
CA PHE A 104 -5.01 24.35 8.88
C PHE A 104 -5.86 24.75 7.66
N ALA A 105 -7.11 24.30 7.51
CA ALA A 105 -7.95 24.77 6.41
C ALA A 105 -8.38 26.23 6.61
N THR A 106 -8.58 26.95 5.51
CA THR A 106 -9.12 28.32 5.48
C THR A 106 -10.44 28.44 4.72
N LYS A 107 -10.79 27.40 3.95
CA LYS A 107 -12.06 27.32 3.22
C LYS A 107 -13.12 26.56 4.02
N PRO A 108 -14.43 26.88 3.85
CA PRO A 108 -15.50 26.08 4.41
C PRO A 108 -15.43 24.62 3.92
N TRP A 109 -15.69 23.67 4.82
CA TRP A 109 -15.65 22.22 4.52
C TRP A 109 -16.48 21.84 3.27
N SER A 110 -17.67 22.44 3.12
CA SER A 110 -18.53 22.22 1.95
C SER A 110 -17.85 22.53 0.62
N GLN A 111 -17.04 23.60 0.54
CA GLN A 111 -16.27 23.97 -0.65
C GLN A 111 -15.11 22.99 -0.92
N LEU A 112 -14.55 22.37 0.13
CA LEU A 112 -13.52 21.33 -0.02
C LEU A 112 -14.11 20.02 -0.57
N CYS A 113 -15.37 19.72 -0.26
CA CYS A 113 -16.05 18.49 -0.67
C CYS A 113 -16.84 18.61 -1.98
N GLU A 114 -17.33 19.80 -2.35
CA GLU A 114 -18.11 20.05 -3.57
C GLU A 114 -17.47 19.46 -4.85
N PRO A 115 -16.14 19.56 -5.09
CA PRO A 115 -15.51 18.93 -6.24
C PRO A 115 -15.68 17.40 -6.28
N ALA A 116 -15.68 16.73 -5.13
CA ALA A 116 -15.85 15.28 -5.05
C ALA A 116 -17.28 14.85 -5.33
N VAL A 117 -18.28 15.62 -4.87
CA VAL A 117 -19.69 15.43 -5.24
C VAL A 117 -19.84 15.52 -6.76
N ALA A 118 -19.35 16.62 -7.36
CA ALA A 118 -19.45 16.87 -8.79
C ALA A 118 -18.68 15.85 -9.65
N TRP A 119 -17.61 15.23 -9.15
CA TRP A 119 -16.93 14.12 -9.85
C TRP A 119 -17.66 12.79 -9.69
N ALA A 120 -18.28 12.51 -8.54
CA ALA A 120 -19.05 11.28 -8.34
C ALA A 120 -20.34 11.25 -9.19
N GLU A 121 -21.00 12.40 -9.34
CA GLU A 121 -22.20 12.55 -10.19
C GLU A 121 -21.90 12.43 -11.69
N ARG A 122 -20.87 13.14 -12.18
CA ARG A 122 -20.55 13.20 -13.62
C ARG A 122 -19.67 12.05 -14.10
N GLY A 123 -18.98 11.38 -13.17
CA GLY A 123 -18.00 10.35 -13.45
C GLY A 123 -16.73 10.82 -14.15
N HIS A 124 -15.72 9.95 -14.13
CA HIS A 124 -14.47 10.11 -14.87
C HIS A 124 -14.38 9.13 -16.04
N GLU A 125 -13.43 9.37 -16.95
CA GLU A 125 -13.08 8.42 -18.01
C GLU A 125 -12.12 7.37 -17.44
N VAL A 126 -12.50 6.09 -17.54
CA VAL A 126 -11.77 4.97 -16.94
C VAL A 126 -10.44 4.75 -17.65
N THR A 127 -9.36 4.71 -16.88
CA THR A 127 -8.01 4.62 -17.46
C THR A 127 -7.56 3.18 -17.70
N SER A 128 -6.58 2.98 -18.58
CA SER A 128 -5.98 1.66 -18.83
C SER A 128 -5.21 1.09 -17.62
N PHE A 129 -4.78 1.93 -16.69
CA PHE A 129 -4.16 1.50 -15.43
C PHE A 129 -5.23 1.03 -14.44
N GLU A 130 -6.25 1.84 -14.22
CA GLU A 130 -7.39 1.56 -13.34
C GLU A 130 -8.11 0.26 -13.73
N HIS A 131 -8.46 0.11 -15.01
CA HIS A 131 -9.05 -1.13 -15.53
C HIS A 131 -8.13 -2.35 -15.33
N LEU A 132 -6.82 -2.21 -15.52
CA LEU A 132 -5.87 -3.30 -15.28
C LEU A 132 -5.82 -3.71 -13.80
N VAL A 133 -5.85 -2.75 -12.87
CA VAL A 133 -5.87 -3.03 -11.42
C VAL A 133 -7.20 -3.70 -11.05
N MET A 134 -8.35 -3.13 -11.45
CA MET A 134 -9.68 -3.71 -11.20
C MET A 134 -9.81 -5.13 -11.76
N ALA A 135 -9.29 -5.40 -12.96
CA ALA A 135 -9.31 -6.73 -13.55
C ALA A 135 -8.43 -7.73 -12.79
N GLN A 136 -7.36 -7.28 -12.14
CA GLN A 136 -6.51 -8.12 -11.28
C GLN A 136 -7.15 -8.36 -9.89
N THR A 137 -7.99 -7.46 -9.40
CA THR A 137 -8.70 -7.59 -8.12
C THR A 137 -10.16 -8.04 -8.26
N VAL A 138 -10.60 -8.44 -9.46
CA VAL A 138 -12.02 -8.72 -9.75
C VAL A 138 -12.65 -9.77 -8.83
N ASP A 139 -11.94 -10.88 -8.53
CA ASP A 139 -12.43 -11.91 -7.60
C ASP A 139 -12.62 -11.37 -6.16
N PHE A 140 -11.90 -10.30 -5.81
CA PHE A 140 -11.97 -9.64 -4.51
C PHE A 140 -13.03 -8.53 -4.47
N PHE A 141 -13.20 -7.74 -5.54
CA PHE A 141 -14.25 -6.72 -5.58
C PHE A 141 -15.64 -7.31 -5.80
N LEU A 142 -15.78 -8.49 -6.42
CA LEU A 142 -17.08 -9.05 -6.81
C LEU A 142 -17.58 -10.20 -5.94
N TYR A 143 -16.98 -10.51 -4.78
CA TYR A 143 -17.51 -11.58 -3.91
C TYR A 143 -18.68 -11.12 -3.03
N THR A 144 -18.72 -9.85 -2.66
CA THR A 144 -19.85 -9.23 -1.94
C THR A 144 -20.94 -8.80 -2.93
N GLU A 145 -22.18 -8.66 -2.44
CA GLU A 145 -23.27 -8.10 -3.25
C GLU A 145 -23.08 -6.60 -3.50
N SER A 146 -22.66 -5.87 -2.46
CA SER A 146 -22.36 -4.44 -2.50
C SER A 146 -21.24 -4.12 -3.50
N GLY A 147 -20.17 -4.91 -3.52
CA GLY A 147 -19.08 -4.81 -4.49
C GLY A 147 -19.52 -5.10 -5.92
N ARG A 148 -20.34 -6.15 -6.15
CA ARG A 148 -20.94 -6.40 -7.48
C ARG A 148 -21.79 -5.23 -7.97
N ARG A 149 -22.66 -4.67 -7.12
CA ARG A 149 -23.50 -3.51 -7.47
C ARG A 149 -22.67 -2.29 -7.90
N HIS A 150 -21.56 -2.03 -7.19
CA HIS A 150 -20.74 -0.84 -7.40
C HIS A 150 -19.73 -0.97 -8.56
N PHE A 151 -19.00 -2.09 -8.63
CA PHE A 151 -17.96 -2.31 -9.63
C PHE A 151 -18.46 -2.93 -10.93
N THR A 152 -19.69 -3.45 -10.97
CA THR A 152 -20.32 -3.96 -12.21
C THR A 152 -21.74 -3.43 -12.40
N PRO A 153 -21.94 -2.09 -12.50
CA PRO A 153 -23.28 -1.51 -12.61
C PRO A 153 -24.04 -2.01 -13.86
N ASP A 154 -23.33 -2.20 -14.98
CA ASP A 154 -23.85 -2.74 -16.24
C ASP A 154 -23.58 -4.25 -16.40
N GLY A 155 -23.31 -4.96 -15.30
CA GLY A 155 -23.02 -6.40 -15.29
C GLY A 155 -21.59 -6.79 -15.72
N HIS A 156 -20.76 -5.81 -16.08
CA HIS A 156 -19.32 -5.97 -16.32
C HIS A 156 -18.52 -4.83 -15.67
N LEU A 157 -17.21 -5.03 -15.48
CA LEU A 157 -16.33 -3.94 -15.04
C LEU A 157 -16.36 -2.79 -16.06
N PRO A 158 -16.31 -1.51 -15.63
CA PRO A 158 -16.09 -0.39 -16.55
C PRO A 158 -14.85 -0.61 -17.43
N GLN A 159 -15.00 -0.40 -18.74
CA GLN A 159 -13.96 -0.57 -19.74
C GLN A 159 -13.15 0.71 -19.92
N VAL A 160 -11.96 0.60 -20.50
CA VAL A 160 -11.09 1.76 -20.78
C VAL A 160 -11.80 2.71 -21.75
N GLY A 161 -11.97 3.97 -21.34
CA GLY A 161 -12.72 4.98 -22.08
C GLY A 161 -14.21 5.10 -21.72
N ASP A 162 -14.75 4.20 -20.90
CA ASP A 162 -16.10 4.35 -20.35
C ASP A 162 -16.15 5.52 -19.36
N ARG A 163 -17.32 6.15 -19.23
CA ARG A 163 -17.59 7.15 -18.20
C ARG A 163 -18.18 6.46 -16.96
N TRP A 164 -17.41 6.32 -15.90
CA TRP A 164 -17.86 5.69 -14.66
C TRP A 164 -18.29 6.74 -13.65
N ALA A 165 -19.59 6.84 -13.41
CA ALA A 165 -20.20 7.66 -12.37
C ALA A 165 -20.76 6.78 -11.24
N SER A 166 -20.87 7.32 -10.03
CA SER A 166 -21.47 6.63 -8.88
C SER A 166 -22.47 7.54 -8.17
N PRO A 167 -23.77 7.48 -8.53
CA PRO A 167 -24.82 8.26 -7.87
C PRO A 167 -24.95 7.95 -6.36
N GLU A 168 -24.65 6.73 -5.95
CA GLU A 168 -24.64 6.33 -4.52
C GLU A 168 -23.53 7.09 -3.76
N LEU A 169 -22.31 7.13 -4.33
CA LEU A 169 -21.20 7.89 -3.75
C LEU A 169 -21.44 9.39 -3.80
N ALA A 170 -22.06 9.91 -4.86
CA ALA A 170 -22.45 11.31 -4.96
C ALA A 170 -23.38 11.73 -3.82
N ALA A 171 -24.41 10.93 -3.53
CA ALA A 171 -25.32 11.18 -2.42
C ALA A 171 -24.59 11.19 -1.07
N THR A 172 -23.70 10.22 -0.83
CA THR A 172 -22.89 10.18 0.41
C THR A 172 -21.89 11.34 0.50
N MET A 173 -21.25 11.75 -0.59
CA MET A 173 -20.39 12.94 -0.60
C MET A 173 -21.18 14.24 -0.42
N GLY A 174 -22.43 14.31 -0.92
CA GLY A 174 -23.36 15.40 -0.64
C GLY A 174 -23.69 15.52 0.84
N LYS A 175 -23.94 14.39 1.52
CA LYS A 175 -24.10 14.38 2.99
C LYS A 175 -22.83 14.81 3.71
N VAL A 176 -21.65 14.31 3.31
CA VAL A 176 -20.36 14.78 3.88
C VAL A 176 -20.16 16.29 3.71
N ALA A 177 -20.50 16.85 2.55
CA ALA A 177 -20.37 18.28 2.30
C ALA A 177 -21.33 19.13 3.17
N ALA A 178 -22.51 18.61 3.50
CA ALA A 178 -23.53 19.30 4.29
C ALA A 178 -23.40 19.10 5.81
N GLU A 179 -23.09 17.88 6.25
CA GLU A 179 -23.03 17.45 7.66
C GLU A 179 -21.63 17.53 8.27
N GLY A 180 -20.59 17.66 7.43
CA GLY A 180 -19.20 17.63 7.86
C GLY A 180 -18.57 16.23 7.83
N PRO A 181 -17.30 16.10 8.25
CA PRO A 181 -16.61 14.81 8.29
C PRO A 181 -17.24 13.83 9.29
N ASP A 182 -17.96 14.34 10.31
CA ASP A 182 -18.58 13.51 11.34
C ASP A 182 -19.67 12.56 10.82
N HIS A 183 -20.16 12.77 9.59
CA HIS A 183 -20.99 11.81 8.86
C HIS A 183 -20.39 10.39 8.86
N PHE A 184 -19.06 10.28 8.80
CA PHE A 184 -18.30 9.02 8.81
C PHE A 184 -17.79 8.59 10.18
N LEU A 185 -17.80 9.46 11.20
CA LEU A 185 -17.30 9.15 12.54
C LEU A 185 -18.45 8.74 13.48
N THR A 186 -19.56 9.47 13.45
CA THR A 186 -20.71 9.27 14.36
C THR A 186 -22.08 9.35 13.66
N GLY A 187 -22.12 9.92 12.46
CA GLY A 187 -23.33 10.08 11.65
C GLY A 187 -23.80 8.80 10.93
N GLU A 188 -24.64 8.99 9.92
CA GLU A 188 -25.37 7.89 9.26
C GLU A 188 -24.43 6.84 8.62
N TRP A 189 -23.34 7.26 7.97
CA TRP A 189 -22.40 6.30 7.37
C TRP A 189 -21.68 5.46 8.43
N ALA A 190 -21.30 6.07 9.56
CA ALA A 190 -20.70 5.34 10.70
C ALA A 190 -21.66 4.27 11.25
N GLN A 191 -22.94 4.61 11.38
CA GLN A 191 -23.98 3.69 11.86
C GLN A 191 -24.22 2.55 10.86
N GLN A 192 -24.25 2.83 9.55
CA GLN A 192 -24.35 1.81 8.50
C GLN A 192 -23.11 0.89 8.47
N PHE A 193 -21.91 1.45 8.66
CA PHE A 193 -20.66 0.69 8.75
C PHE A 193 -20.66 -0.26 9.94
N VAL A 194 -21.02 0.22 11.14
CA VAL A 194 -21.13 -0.61 12.35
C VAL A 194 -22.20 -1.69 12.20
N ALA A 195 -23.38 -1.35 11.66
CA ALA A 195 -24.43 -2.33 11.39
C ALA A 195 -23.98 -3.41 10.38
N ARG A 196 -23.28 -3.00 9.30
CA ARG A 196 -22.77 -3.94 8.30
C ARG A 196 -21.69 -4.85 8.87
N ALA A 197 -20.74 -4.32 9.64
CA ALA A 197 -19.72 -5.07 10.35
C ALA A 197 -20.33 -6.16 11.24
N ASN A 198 -21.29 -5.78 12.10
CA ASN A 198 -21.99 -6.72 12.97
C ASN A 198 -22.79 -7.77 12.19
N SER A 199 -23.46 -7.41 11.09
CA SER A 199 -24.17 -8.36 10.21
C SER A 199 -23.26 -9.43 9.59
N LEU A 200 -21.96 -9.15 9.51
CA LEU A 200 -20.92 -10.04 8.99
C LEU A 200 -20.08 -10.69 10.10
N GLY A 201 -20.49 -10.55 11.37
CA GLY A 201 -19.82 -11.16 12.53
C GLY A 201 -18.58 -10.41 13.04
N TRP A 202 -18.26 -9.22 12.52
CA TRP A 202 -17.23 -8.35 13.07
C TRP A 202 -17.84 -7.42 14.13
N ALA A 203 -17.78 -7.85 15.39
CA ALA A 203 -18.49 -7.27 16.52
C ALA A 203 -17.88 -5.95 17.03
N ILE A 204 -18.00 -4.88 16.24
CA ILE A 204 -17.62 -3.52 16.63
C ILE A 204 -18.81 -2.72 17.19
N THR A 205 -18.54 -1.73 18.03
CA THR A 205 -19.53 -0.77 18.52
C THR A 205 -19.29 0.61 17.88
N PRO A 206 -20.23 1.58 18.00
CA PRO A 206 -20.03 2.95 17.52
C PRO A 206 -18.81 3.64 18.12
N GLU A 207 -18.45 3.35 19.37
CA GLU A 207 -17.34 3.98 20.08
C GLU A 207 -15.99 3.69 19.40
N HIS A 208 -15.81 2.48 18.85
CA HIS A 208 -14.59 2.10 18.11
C HIS A 208 -14.31 2.99 16.89
N MET A 209 -15.33 3.68 16.33
CA MET A 209 -15.14 4.64 15.23
C MET A 209 -14.36 5.90 15.63
N THR A 210 -14.29 6.18 16.95
CA THR A 210 -13.68 7.40 17.50
C THR A 210 -12.64 7.15 18.60
N GLU A 211 -12.57 5.94 19.15
CA GLU A 211 -11.69 5.57 20.28
C GLU A 211 -10.20 5.86 20.01
N ILE A 212 -9.75 5.68 18.76
CA ILE A 212 -8.35 5.91 18.36
C ILE A 212 -8.31 7.05 17.32
N PRO A 213 -8.26 8.31 17.76
CA PRO A 213 -8.24 9.47 16.85
C PRO A 213 -6.91 9.59 16.08
N PRO A 214 -6.80 10.47 15.07
CA PRO A 214 -5.53 10.74 14.38
C PRO A 214 -4.44 11.23 15.33
N ARG A 215 -3.17 10.85 15.08
CA ARG A 215 -2.03 11.31 15.88
C ARG A 215 -1.31 12.46 15.19
N TRP A 216 -1.25 13.59 15.87
CA TRP A 216 -0.27 14.65 15.59
C TRP A 216 1.04 14.36 16.33
N SER A 217 2.17 14.47 15.65
CA SER A 217 3.51 14.37 16.24
C SER A 217 4.52 15.28 15.53
N ASP A 218 5.69 15.49 16.12
CA ASP A 218 6.85 15.96 15.37
C ASP A 218 7.36 14.81 14.46
N PRO A 219 7.82 15.13 13.23
CA PRO A 219 8.23 14.13 12.25
C PRO A 219 9.63 13.56 12.49
N TYR A 220 9.87 12.33 12.02
CA TYR A 220 11.18 11.71 12.02
C TYR A 220 12.17 12.52 11.17
N THR A 221 13.20 13.04 11.84
CA THR A 221 14.10 14.05 11.27
C THR A 221 15.54 13.63 11.46
N TRP A 222 16.31 13.64 10.37
CA TRP A 222 17.71 13.23 10.35
C TRP A 222 18.50 14.03 9.30
N THR A 223 19.84 13.97 9.31
CA THR A 223 20.67 14.78 8.41
C THR A 223 21.43 13.94 7.38
N HIS A 224 21.52 14.46 6.16
CA HIS A 224 22.32 13.88 5.08
C HIS A 224 22.99 14.97 4.24
N LYS A 225 24.32 14.97 4.15
CA LYS A 225 25.11 15.89 3.30
C LYS A 225 24.65 17.36 3.41
N GLY A 226 24.54 17.86 4.65
CA GLY A 226 24.14 19.26 4.93
C GLY A 226 22.66 19.59 4.73
N HIS A 227 21.81 18.60 4.45
CA HIS A 227 20.36 18.75 4.35
C HIS A 227 19.68 18.03 5.52
N THR A 228 18.52 18.54 5.93
CA THR A 228 17.64 17.91 6.92
C THR A 228 16.56 17.15 6.17
N VAL A 229 16.48 15.84 6.36
CA VAL A 229 15.47 14.96 5.77
C VAL A 229 14.38 14.76 6.80
N VAL A 230 13.14 15.07 6.43
CA VAL A 230 11.95 15.04 7.30
C VAL A 230 10.95 14.04 6.72
N GLN A 231 10.62 13.02 7.49
CA GLN A 231 9.82 11.87 7.08
C GLN A 231 8.85 11.47 8.19
N GLN A 232 7.94 10.55 7.89
CA GLN A 232 7.05 10.02 8.92
C GLN A 232 7.76 9.15 9.96
N SER A 233 7.24 9.19 11.17
CA SER A 233 7.73 8.48 12.35
C SER A 233 7.17 7.05 12.45
N PRO A 234 7.84 6.16 13.19
CA PRO A 234 7.30 4.85 13.55
C PRO A 234 5.83 4.94 14.04
N PRO A 235 4.92 4.05 13.58
CA PRO A 235 5.20 2.78 12.91
C PRO A 235 5.61 2.90 11.43
N GLU A 236 5.60 4.10 10.82
CA GLU A 236 6.07 4.23 9.44
C GLU A 236 7.57 3.96 9.30
N ARG A 237 7.92 3.21 8.25
CA ARG A 237 9.25 2.60 8.11
C ARG A 237 10.21 3.37 7.22
N GLN A 238 9.70 4.25 6.35
CA GLN A 238 10.50 4.86 5.28
C GLN A 238 11.58 5.80 5.83
N GLY A 239 11.33 6.51 6.95
CA GLY A 239 12.31 7.39 7.58
C GLY A 239 13.59 6.66 7.94
N VAL A 240 13.44 5.67 8.82
CA VAL A 240 14.51 4.75 9.24
C VAL A 240 15.11 4.00 8.04
N PHE A 241 14.29 3.53 7.10
CA PHE A 241 14.77 2.86 5.88
C PHE A 241 15.70 3.75 5.05
N CYS A 242 15.30 5.00 4.79
CA CYS A 242 16.07 5.95 4.01
C CYS A 242 17.37 6.31 4.71
N GLN A 243 17.36 6.51 6.03
CA GLN A 243 18.58 6.77 6.81
C GLN A 243 19.55 5.59 6.76
N ILE A 244 19.07 4.35 6.97
CA ILE A 244 19.91 3.14 6.90
C ILE A 244 20.52 2.98 5.49
N VAL A 245 19.71 3.13 4.43
CA VAL A 245 20.19 3.01 3.03
C VAL A 245 21.22 4.08 2.72
N LEU A 246 20.91 5.36 2.95
CA LEU A 246 21.80 6.46 2.57
C LEU A 246 23.04 6.55 3.47
N GLY A 247 22.97 6.06 4.71
CA GLY A 247 24.11 5.83 5.58
C GLY A 247 25.03 4.73 5.05
N MET A 248 24.51 3.53 4.76
CA MET A 248 25.32 2.44 4.18
C MET A 248 25.99 2.84 2.87
N LEU A 249 25.29 3.58 2.01
CA LEU A 249 25.83 4.03 0.72
C LEU A 249 26.92 5.12 0.88
N ALA A 250 26.91 5.88 1.98
CA ALA A 250 27.99 6.79 2.34
C ALA A 250 29.21 6.03 2.88
N GLU A 251 29.01 5.07 3.80
CA GLU A 251 30.06 4.18 4.35
C GLU A 251 30.74 3.30 3.28
N LEU A 252 30.04 3.01 2.19
CA LEU A 252 30.52 2.28 1.02
C LEU A 252 31.13 3.19 -0.07
N ASP A 253 31.09 4.52 0.12
CA ASP A 253 31.51 5.54 -0.86
C ASP A 253 31.03 5.26 -2.30
N VAL A 254 29.74 4.94 -2.47
CA VAL A 254 29.22 4.54 -3.79
C VAL A 254 29.26 5.65 -4.85
N VAL A 255 29.63 6.87 -4.47
CA VAL A 255 29.80 8.00 -5.38
C VAL A 255 31.11 7.88 -6.15
N SER A 256 32.22 7.49 -5.51
CA SER A 256 33.51 7.28 -6.21
C SER A 256 33.47 6.08 -7.15
N LEU A 257 32.61 5.10 -6.86
CA LEU A 257 32.34 3.94 -7.70
C LEU A 257 31.55 4.25 -8.99
N GLY A 258 31.05 5.48 -9.15
CA GLY A 258 30.30 5.95 -10.33
C GLY A 258 28.79 5.67 -10.26
N HIS A 259 28.01 6.18 -11.23
CA HIS A 259 26.55 6.05 -11.22
C HIS A 259 26.10 4.59 -11.40
N TRP A 260 25.02 4.17 -10.73
CA TRP A 260 24.52 2.78 -10.77
C TRP A 260 24.13 2.30 -12.17
N SER A 261 23.81 3.21 -13.10
CA SER A 261 23.51 2.85 -14.49
C SER A 261 24.75 2.57 -15.35
N THR A 262 25.95 2.87 -14.84
CA THR A 262 27.24 2.69 -15.52
C THR A 262 28.24 1.85 -14.72
N SER A 263 28.00 1.65 -13.43
CA SER A 263 28.84 0.86 -12.53
C SER A 263 28.05 -0.29 -11.91
N ALA A 264 28.45 -1.52 -12.26
CA ALA A 264 27.87 -2.74 -11.69
C ALA A 264 28.10 -2.84 -10.18
N GLU A 265 29.17 -2.23 -9.65
CA GLU A 265 29.49 -2.24 -8.23
C GLU A 265 28.59 -1.28 -7.45
N SER A 266 28.36 -0.07 -7.97
CA SER A 266 27.38 0.87 -7.40
C SER A 266 25.96 0.31 -7.44
N LEU A 267 25.59 -0.41 -8.51
CA LEU A 267 24.31 -1.12 -8.59
C LEU A 267 24.22 -2.27 -7.57
N TYR A 268 25.31 -3.04 -7.39
CA TYR A 268 25.37 -4.10 -6.37
C TYR A 268 25.12 -3.53 -4.97
N TYR A 269 25.88 -2.51 -4.56
CA TYR A 269 25.73 -1.92 -3.23
C TYR A 269 24.36 -1.24 -3.06
N LEU A 270 23.84 -0.53 -4.06
CA LEU A 270 22.48 0.04 -4.02
C LEU A 270 21.42 -1.05 -3.82
N ALA A 271 21.43 -2.11 -4.63
CA ALA A 271 20.44 -3.19 -4.56
C ALA A 271 20.53 -3.97 -3.23
N HIS A 272 21.74 -4.17 -2.71
CA HIS A 272 21.96 -4.87 -1.45
C HIS A 272 21.66 -4.00 -0.22
N ALA A 273 21.94 -2.69 -0.26
CA ALA A 273 21.55 -1.72 0.76
C ALA A 273 20.02 -1.64 0.91
N LEU A 274 19.29 -1.48 -0.20
CA LEU A 274 17.83 -1.51 -0.24
C LEU A 274 17.27 -2.82 0.32
N ARG A 275 17.88 -3.97 -0.01
CA ARG A 275 17.48 -5.27 0.54
C ARG A 275 17.74 -5.38 2.04
N ARG A 276 18.91 -4.94 2.52
CA ARG A 276 19.29 -5.00 3.94
C ARG A 276 18.35 -4.14 4.77
N ALA A 277 18.19 -2.86 4.46
CA ALA A 277 17.29 -1.97 5.17
C ALA A 277 15.84 -2.49 5.20
N GLY A 278 15.37 -3.13 4.12
CA GLY A 278 14.03 -3.70 4.04
C GLY A 278 13.78 -4.94 4.91
N LEU A 279 14.82 -5.63 5.37
CA LEU A 279 14.71 -6.72 6.36
C LEU A 279 14.61 -6.13 7.77
N GLU A 280 15.52 -5.22 8.09
CA GLU A 280 15.73 -4.67 9.44
C GLU A 280 14.56 -3.78 9.87
N THR A 281 14.10 -2.90 8.98
CA THR A 281 12.88 -2.09 9.21
C THR A 281 11.62 -2.93 9.33
N GLY A 282 11.65 -4.24 9.03
CA GLY A 282 10.57 -5.16 9.39
C GLY A 282 10.28 -5.19 10.89
N LEU A 283 11.27 -4.92 11.75
CA LEU A 283 11.13 -4.97 13.21
C LEU A 283 10.57 -3.67 13.82
N LEU A 284 10.32 -2.64 13.01
CA LEU A 284 9.68 -1.40 13.46
C LEU A 284 8.17 -1.60 13.67
N ASN A 285 7.68 -1.07 14.79
CA ASN A 285 6.30 -1.15 15.28
C ASN A 285 5.88 0.22 15.86
N ASP A 286 4.64 0.36 16.33
CA ASP A 286 4.16 1.63 16.91
C ASP A 286 4.84 1.89 18.27
N PRO A 287 5.62 2.98 18.43
CA PRO A 287 6.38 3.25 19.65
C PRO A 287 5.51 3.61 20.87
N LEU A 288 4.18 3.73 20.69
CA LEU A 288 3.23 3.81 21.81
C LEU A 288 2.99 2.45 22.50
N LEU A 289 3.25 1.34 21.81
CA LEU A 289 3.03 -0.03 22.30
C LEU A 289 4.33 -0.85 22.41
N PHE A 290 5.38 -0.44 21.71
CA PHE A 290 6.67 -1.12 21.61
C PHE A 290 7.81 -0.14 21.92
N GLY A 291 9.00 -0.66 22.26
CA GLY A 291 10.19 0.19 22.31
C GLY A 291 10.61 0.68 20.93
N ASP A 292 11.22 1.87 20.85
CA ASP A 292 11.77 2.37 19.58
C ASP A 292 13.05 1.61 19.20
N ALA A 293 12.93 0.71 18.23
CA ALA A 293 14.06 0.03 17.62
C ALA A 293 14.76 0.87 16.54
N GLY A 294 14.14 1.97 16.07
CA GLY A 294 14.66 2.83 15.01
C GLY A 294 15.99 3.46 15.38
N ALA A 295 16.07 4.10 16.55
CA ALA A 295 17.32 4.70 17.05
C ALA A 295 18.51 3.73 17.04
N ALA A 296 18.30 2.48 17.46
CA ALA A 296 19.33 1.45 17.47
C ALA A 296 19.74 1.01 16.04
N MET A 297 18.78 0.87 15.12
CA MET A 297 19.07 0.54 13.71
C MET A 297 19.78 1.68 12.96
N THR A 298 19.65 2.93 13.42
CA THR A 298 20.27 4.10 12.78
C THR A 298 21.53 4.60 13.46
N SER A 299 22.06 3.87 14.44
CA SER A 299 23.35 4.23 15.06
C SER A 299 24.48 4.19 14.02
N PRO A 300 25.49 5.08 14.10
CA PRO A 300 26.62 5.07 13.17
C PRO A 300 27.36 3.73 13.15
N GLU A 301 27.59 3.13 14.31
CA GLU A 301 28.28 1.85 14.48
C GLU A 301 27.52 0.71 13.81
N MET A 302 26.19 0.76 13.94
CA MET A 302 25.28 -0.24 13.40
C MET A 302 25.22 -0.11 11.85
N ILE A 303 25.07 1.11 11.33
CA ILE A 303 25.09 1.40 9.88
C ILE A 303 26.43 0.98 9.24
N ALA A 304 27.56 1.34 9.86
CA ALA A 304 28.89 0.90 9.43
C ALA A 304 29.04 -0.62 9.50
N GLY A 305 28.45 -1.26 10.51
CA GLY A 305 28.35 -2.72 10.63
C GLY A 305 27.63 -3.36 9.44
N PHE A 306 26.49 -2.81 9.02
CA PHE A 306 25.80 -3.29 7.81
C PHE A 306 26.60 -3.03 6.53
N ALA A 307 27.20 -1.85 6.38
CA ALA A 307 28.05 -1.52 5.24
C ALA A 307 29.21 -2.51 5.09
N ARG A 308 29.90 -2.83 6.20
CA ARG A 308 30.93 -3.88 6.24
C ARG A 308 30.38 -5.25 5.85
N ILE A 309 29.23 -5.67 6.38
CA ILE A 309 28.59 -6.94 5.99
C ILE A 309 28.34 -6.99 4.47
N LEU A 310 27.90 -5.90 3.84
CA LEU A 310 27.69 -5.84 2.39
C LEU A 310 28.99 -5.85 1.59
N ARG A 311 30.06 -5.25 2.10
CA ARG A 311 31.41 -5.28 1.52
C ARG A 311 32.00 -6.69 1.56
N ASP A 312 31.97 -7.32 2.73
CA ASP A 312 32.61 -8.61 3.00
C ASP A 312 31.81 -9.80 2.43
N ALA A 313 30.49 -9.67 2.28
CA ALA A 313 29.64 -10.68 1.64
C ALA A 313 29.67 -10.64 0.10
N ARG A 314 30.38 -9.68 -0.51
CA ARG A 314 30.55 -9.61 -1.97
C ARG A 314 31.54 -10.69 -2.41
N SER A 315 31.11 -11.55 -3.35
CA SER A 315 32.01 -12.55 -3.89
C SER A 315 33.15 -11.91 -4.69
N HIS A 316 34.37 -12.37 -4.46
CA HIS A 316 35.53 -12.07 -5.30
C HIS A 316 35.50 -12.82 -6.65
N THR A 317 34.56 -13.74 -6.84
CA THR A 317 34.36 -14.51 -8.06
C THR A 317 33.20 -13.93 -8.87
N ASP A 318 33.37 -13.77 -10.19
CA ASP A 318 32.25 -13.43 -11.07
C ASP A 318 31.30 -14.64 -11.18
N LEU A 319 30.14 -14.51 -10.53
CA LEU A 319 29.05 -15.48 -10.57
C LEU A 319 27.94 -15.09 -11.56
N ALA A 320 28.08 -14.01 -12.35
CA ALA A 320 27.02 -13.50 -13.23
C ALA A 320 26.48 -14.58 -14.19
N ARG A 321 27.37 -15.36 -14.83
CA ARG A 321 26.98 -16.48 -15.69
C ARG A 321 26.27 -17.60 -14.91
N HIS A 322 26.75 -17.93 -13.71
CA HIS A 322 26.11 -18.95 -12.86
C HIS A 322 24.72 -18.51 -12.43
N VAL A 323 24.56 -17.26 -11.96
CA VAL A 323 23.28 -16.67 -11.55
C VAL A 323 22.32 -16.54 -12.73
N ALA A 324 22.78 -16.18 -13.93
CA ALA A 324 21.94 -16.14 -15.12
C ALA A 324 21.36 -17.53 -15.46
N LEU A 325 22.15 -18.59 -15.29
CA LEU A 325 21.76 -19.98 -15.58
C LEU A 325 20.90 -20.61 -14.46
N THR A 326 21.14 -20.30 -13.18
CA THR A 326 20.45 -20.92 -12.03
C THR A 326 19.32 -20.08 -11.44
N ARG A 327 19.33 -18.76 -11.65
CA ARG A 327 18.38 -17.79 -11.07
C ARG A 327 17.95 -16.67 -12.03
N GLY A 328 18.14 -16.85 -13.33
CA GLY A 328 17.77 -15.85 -14.34
C GLY A 328 16.26 -15.72 -14.56
N VAL A 329 15.87 -15.23 -15.74
CA VAL A 329 14.46 -15.03 -16.14
C VAL A 329 13.53 -16.21 -15.78
N PRO A 330 13.92 -17.50 -15.95
CA PRO A 330 13.07 -18.63 -15.55
C PRO A 330 12.75 -18.66 -14.04
N ALA A 331 13.66 -18.25 -13.16
CA ALA A 331 13.42 -18.26 -11.72
C ALA A 331 12.57 -17.05 -11.25
N VAL A 332 12.71 -15.91 -11.92
CA VAL A 332 11.82 -14.74 -11.68
C VAL A 332 10.40 -15.05 -12.16
N ALA A 333 10.26 -15.69 -13.32
CA ALA A 333 8.97 -16.17 -13.82
C ALA A 333 8.36 -17.29 -12.94
N ALA A 334 9.16 -18.29 -12.54
CA ALA A 334 8.71 -19.42 -11.72
C ALA A 334 8.41 -19.04 -10.25
N SER A 335 9.01 -17.98 -9.72
CA SER A 335 8.69 -17.48 -8.37
C SER A 335 7.39 -16.67 -8.31
N GLY A 336 6.69 -16.47 -9.43
CA GLY A 336 5.49 -15.63 -9.51
C GLY A 336 5.77 -14.15 -9.19
N ALA A 337 7.03 -13.73 -9.15
CA ALA A 337 7.42 -12.40 -8.72
C ALA A 337 7.12 -11.38 -9.83
N SER A 338 6.03 -10.62 -9.65
CA SER A 338 5.67 -9.56 -10.59
C SER A 338 6.75 -8.48 -10.70
N THR A 339 6.94 -7.99 -11.92
CA THR A 339 7.79 -6.83 -12.24
C THR A 339 7.03 -5.50 -12.17
N GLN A 340 5.74 -5.51 -11.84
CA GLN A 340 4.93 -4.31 -11.71
C GLN A 340 5.09 -3.67 -10.32
N PRO A 341 5.25 -2.34 -10.23
CA PRO A 341 5.28 -1.64 -8.95
C PRO A 341 3.88 -1.60 -8.33
N ALA A 342 3.76 -2.10 -7.10
CA ALA A 342 2.64 -1.74 -6.23
C ALA A 342 2.89 -0.33 -5.67
N GLY A 343 1.88 0.53 -5.70
CA GLY A 343 1.97 1.92 -5.28
C GLY A 343 0.88 2.34 -4.30
N SER A 344 0.88 3.62 -3.97
CA SER A 344 -0.25 4.35 -3.38
C SER A 344 -0.25 5.75 -3.99
N CYS A 345 -1.17 6.62 -3.62
CA CYS A 345 -1.29 7.94 -4.21
C CYS A 345 -0.82 9.03 -3.23
N GLU A 346 0.08 9.88 -3.70
CA GLU A 346 0.60 11.01 -2.92
C GLU A 346 0.25 12.31 -3.63
N LEU A 347 -0.29 13.25 -2.85
CA LEU A 347 -0.53 14.62 -3.24
C LEU A 347 0.54 15.48 -2.59
N SER A 348 1.05 16.47 -3.32
CA SER A 348 1.82 17.54 -2.70
C SER A 348 1.45 18.89 -3.26
N VAL A 349 1.44 19.88 -2.37
CA VAL A 349 1.03 21.26 -2.64
C VAL A 349 2.03 22.16 -1.94
N VAL A 350 2.42 23.23 -2.62
CA VAL A 350 3.11 24.38 -2.02
C VAL A 350 2.30 25.61 -2.41
N ASP A 351 1.90 26.40 -1.42
CA ASP A 351 1.12 27.63 -1.67
C ASP A 351 2.02 28.88 -1.74
N PRO A 352 1.49 30.05 -2.19
CA PRO A 352 2.28 31.28 -2.27
C PRO A 352 2.77 31.83 -0.93
N TYR A 353 2.26 31.33 0.20
CA TYR A 353 2.70 31.71 1.55
C TYR A 353 3.88 30.86 2.02
N GLY A 354 4.24 29.82 1.26
CA GLY A 354 5.33 28.88 1.56
C GLY A 354 4.89 27.66 2.37
N ASN A 355 3.59 27.52 2.69
CA ASN A 355 3.13 26.31 3.35
C ASN A 355 3.27 25.13 2.39
N TRP A 356 3.73 24.00 2.90
CA TRP A 356 3.95 22.79 2.10
C TRP A 356 3.19 21.63 2.71
N VAL A 357 2.35 20.98 1.92
CA VAL A 357 1.69 19.73 2.28
C VAL A 357 2.25 18.61 1.42
N GLN A 358 2.61 17.50 2.04
CA GLN A 358 2.66 16.19 1.39
C GLN A 358 1.67 15.30 2.11
N MET A 359 0.75 14.69 1.37
CA MET A 359 -0.29 13.85 1.93
C MET A 359 -0.43 12.58 1.12
N MET A 360 -0.47 11.44 1.79
CA MET A 360 -0.71 10.14 1.19
C MET A 360 -2.16 9.72 1.43
N ASN A 361 -2.83 9.26 0.38
CA ASN A 361 -4.07 8.49 0.48
C ASN A 361 -3.80 7.07 -0.04
N THR A 362 -4.35 6.07 0.63
CA THR A 362 -4.30 4.69 0.16
C THR A 362 -5.53 3.91 0.59
N LEU A 363 -5.95 2.97 -0.26
CA LEU A 363 -6.91 1.94 0.12
C LEU A 363 -6.37 0.98 1.19
N GLN A 364 -5.07 0.95 1.50
CA GLN A 364 -4.56 0.08 2.56
C GLN A 364 -5.09 0.51 3.94
N GLY A 365 -5.66 -0.43 4.67
CA GLY A 365 -6.29 -0.14 5.96
C GLY A 365 -7.67 0.48 5.80
N SER A 366 -8.45 0.02 4.80
CA SER A 366 -9.76 0.57 4.47
C SER A 366 -10.92 -0.33 4.91
N GLY A 367 -11.49 -0.09 6.09
CA GLY A 367 -12.81 -0.62 6.44
C GLY A 367 -12.96 -2.15 6.37
N ILE A 368 -14.12 -2.61 5.89
CA ILE A 368 -14.48 -4.03 5.75
C ILE A 368 -14.05 -4.52 4.35
N PRO A 369 -13.28 -5.62 4.23
CA PRO A 369 -12.90 -6.18 2.94
C PRO A 369 -14.07 -6.38 1.97
N GLY A 370 -13.90 -5.90 0.73
CA GLY A 370 -14.79 -6.15 -0.41
C GLY A 370 -16.16 -5.49 -0.32
N GLU A 371 -16.52 -4.86 0.79
CA GLU A 371 -17.83 -4.24 0.99
C GLU A 371 -17.88 -2.81 0.43
N VAL A 372 -19.08 -2.37 0.08
CA VAL A 372 -19.37 -0.99 -0.37
C VAL A 372 -20.56 -0.45 0.42
N ILE A 373 -20.43 0.73 1.01
CA ILE A 373 -21.48 1.38 1.82
C ILE A 373 -21.61 2.83 1.36
N GLY A 374 -22.79 3.24 0.86
CA GLY A 374 -22.98 4.59 0.33
C GLY A 374 -22.07 4.87 -0.88
N GLY A 375 -21.88 3.89 -1.75
CA GLY A 375 -20.91 3.97 -2.86
C GLY A 375 -19.44 4.11 -2.46
N VAL A 376 -19.08 3.95 -1.17
CA VAL A 376 -17.70 3.97 -0.68
C VAL A 376 -17.14 2.55 -0.67
N PRO A 377 -16.22 2.18 -1.59
CA PRO A 377 -15.63 0.85 -1.61
C PRO A 377 -14.53 0.69 -0.56
N MET A 378 -14.45 -0.51 0.01
CA MET A 378 -13.50 -0.87 1.07
C MET A 378 -12.73 -2.14 0.72
N VAL A 379 -11.48 -2.24 1.19
CA VAL A 379 -10.58 -3.36 0.84
C VAL A 379 -9.93 -4.04 2.06
N GLY A 380 -10.09 -3.48 3.25
CA GLY A 380 -9.40 -3.85 4.47
C GLY A 380 -7.91 -3.52 4.47
N SER A 381 -7.17 -4.23 5.33
CA SER A 381 -5.70 -4.16 5.41
C SER A 381 -5.07 -5.46 4.93
N HIS A 382 -4.26 -5.41 3.87
CA HIS A 382 -3.51 -6.56 3.32
C HIS A 382 -2.27 -6.95 4.14
N ALA A 383 -2.16 -6.48 5.40
CA ALA A 383 -1.05 -6.78 6.30
C ALA A 383 -0.97 -8.27 6.66
N MET A 384 0.18 -8.89 6.44
CA MET A 384 0.43 -10.31 6.72
C MET A 384 1.09 -10.51 8.09
N ASN A 385 0.74 -11.60 8.77
CA ASN A 385 1.31 -11.96 10.07
C ASN A 385 1.62 -13.45 10.08
N ALA A 386 2.90 -13.81 10.18
CA ALA A 386 3.40 -15.18 10.25
C ALA A 386 4.61 -15.28 11.19
N LEU A 387 4.93 -16.47 11.71
CA LEU A 387 6.18 -16.68 12.46
C LEU A 387 7.44 -16.56 11.58
N SER A 388 7.26 -16.52 10.25
CA SER A 388 8.31 -16.28 9.26
C SER A 388 8.40 -14.83 8.76
N SER A 389 7.47 -13.95 9.17
CA SER A 389 7.64 -12.50 9.00
C SER A 389 8.45 -11.93 10.16
N SER A 390 8.90 -10.69 10.01
CA SER A 390 9.40 -9.86 11.11
C SER A 390 8.41 -9.80 12.30
N MET A 391 8.83 -9.32 13.46
CA MET A 391 7.91 -9.09 14.59
C MET A 391 6.83 -8.05 14.23
N GLU A 392 5.62 -8.52 13.94
CA GLU A 392 4.51 -7.74 13.39
C GLU A 392 3.49 -7.43 14.49
N GLY A 393 3.63 -6.29 15.15
CA GLY A 393 2.87 -5.86 16.33
C GLY A 393 1.42 -5.40 16.10
N TRP A 394 0.92 -5.45 14.86
CA TRP A 394 -0.37 -4.86 14.45
C TRP A 394 -1.60 -5.40 15.19
N HIS A 395 -1.53 -6.61 15.79
CA HIS A 395 -2.64 -7.19 16.56
C HIS A 395 -2.62 -6.81 18.04
N VAL A 396 -1.63 -6.02 18.48
CA VAL A 396 -1.71 -5.33 19.77
C VAL A 396 -2.61 -4.12 19.53
N GLY A 397 -3.89 -4.25 19.89
CA GLY A 397 -4.88 -3.19 19.69
C GLY A 397 -4.56 -1.93 20.50
N GLY A 398 -5.16 -0.80 20.10
CA GLY A 398 -4.79 0.53 20.58
C GLY A 398 -3.63 1.19 19.79
N GLY A 399 -2.95 0.44 18.93
CA GLY A 399 -1.87 0.93 18.07
C GLY A 399 -2.31 1.16 16.63
N ARG A 400 -1.50 1.91 15.87
CA ARG A 400 -1.75 2.12 14.44
C ARG A 400 -1.21 0.99 13.58
N VAL A 401 -1.99 0.70 12.55
CA VAL A 401 -1.61 -0.15 11.42
C VAL A 401 -0.35 0.43 10.78
N ARG A 402 0.76 -0.32 10.86
CA ARG A 402 2.05 0.03 10.24
C ARG A 402 1.88 0.23 8.74
N SER A 403 2.67 1.09 8.12
CA SER A 403 2.65 1.17 6.66
C SER A 403 4.04 1.15 6.02
N VAL A 404 4.02 1.19 4.69
CA VAL A 404 5.20 1.44 3.84
C VAL A 404 5.11 2.81 3.18
N LEU A 405 4.18 3.64 3.66
CA LEU A 405 3.94 4.98 3.20
C LEU A 405 4.88 5.91 3.95
N SER A 406 5.42 6.90 3.26
CA SER A 406 5.91 8.10 3.92
C SER A 406 6.05 9.23 2.93
N ASN A 407 5.51 10.36 3.35
CA ASN A 407 5.86 11.66 2.80
C ASN A 407 7.34 11.96 3.12
N THR A 408 8.00 12.79 2.31
CA THR A 408 9.43 13.10 2.51
C THR A 408 9.76 14.50 2.02
N MET A 409 9.96 15.42 2.97
CA MET A 409 10.43 16.78 2.72
C MET A 409 11.94 16.84 2.96
N VAL A 410 12.66 17.56 2.10
CA VAL A 410 14.10 17.83 2.30
C VAL A 410 14.29 19.33 2.48
N LEU A 411 14.79 19.70 3.66
CA LEU A 411 15.00 21.07 4.11
C LEU A 411 16.48 21.44 3.99
N ARG A 412 16.76 22.69 3.62
CA ARG A 412 18.09 23.30 3.61
C ARG A 412 18.02 24.64 4.30
N GLY A 413 18.78 24.80 5.39
CA GLY A 413 18.71 26.01 6.22
C GLY A 413 17.32 26.26 6.84
N GLY A 414 16.61 25.19 7.22
CA GLY A 414 15.25 25.26 7.80
C GLY A 414 14.11 25.34 6.78
N HIS A 415 14.38 25.75 5.54
CA HIS A 415 13.35 25.87 4.49
C HIS A 415 13.26 24.58 3.64
N PRO A 416 12.06 24.08 3.33
CA PRO A 416 11.86 23.02 2.35
C PRO A 416 12.43 23.42 0.97
N THR A 417 13.15 22.50 0.32
CA THR A 417 13.84 22.77 -0.97
C THR A 417 13.63 21.71 -2.04
N VAL A 418 13.35 20.46 -1.66
CA VAL A 418 13.13 19.37 -2.62
C VAL A 418 11.96 18.52 -2.15
N LEU A 419 11.04 18.24 -3.08
CA LEU A 419 10.10 17.13 -2.95
C LEU A 419 10.82 15.83 -3.31
N ALA A 420 10.82 14.86 -2.40
CA ALA A 420 11.20 13.49 -2.72
C ALA A 420 10.06 12.53 -2.39
N ARG A 421 9.93 11.49 -3.20
CA ARG A 421 9.00 10.38 -2.97
C ARG A 421 9.77 9.08 -3.06
N VAL A 422 9.73 8.26 -2.01
CA VAL A 422 10.35 6.93 -1.99
C VAL A 422 9.27 5.87 -1.85
N THR A 423 8.45 5.71 -2.88
CA THR A 423 7.61 4.51 -2.99
C THR A 423 8.48 3.26 -3.07
N ARG A 424 7.93 2.11 -2.67
CA ARG A 424 8.61 0.80 -2.66
C ARG A 424 8.88 0.28 -4.09
N GLN A 425 9.79 0.94 -4.79
CA GLN A 425 10.06 0.71 -6.21
C GLN A 425 10.99 -0.49 -6.40
N ARG A 426 10.41 -1.69 -6.58
CA ARG A 426 11.13 -2.82 -7.18
C ARG A 426 11.26 -2.62 -8.70
N ALA A 427 12.02 -1.61 -9.11
CA ALA A 427 12.39 -1.39 -10.50
C ALA A 427 13.53 -2.33 -10.90
N LEU A 428 13.20 -3.43 -11.59
CA LEU A 428 14.16 -4.16 -12.42
C LEU A 428 13.96 -3.69 -13.87
N HIS A 429 14.86 -2.82 -14.35
CA HIS A 429 14.79 -2.35 -15.73
C HIS A 429 15.10 -3.50 -16.72
N ARG A 430 14.26 -3.63 -17.75
CA ARG A 430 14.55 -4.47 -18.92
C ARG A 430 15.72 -3.87 -19.71
N ALA A 431 16.91 -4.43 -19.54
CA ALA A 431 18.00 -4.28 -20.50
C ALA A 431 18.02 -5.50 -21.44
N ALA A 432 17.05 -5.53 -22.36
CA ALA A 432 17.05 -6.46 -23.50
C ALA A 432 17.25 -5.63 -24.78
N GLY A 433 18.50 -5.23 -25.03
CA GLY A 433 18.92 -4.83 -26.36
C GLY A 433 18.99 -6.06 -27.28
N PRO A 434 18.89 -5.89 -28.61
CA PRO A 434 19.03 -7.02 -29.53
C PRO A 434 20.44 -7.64 -29.41
N VAL A 435 20.50 -8.97 -29.48
CA VAL A 435 21.77 -9.69 -29.66
C VAL A 435 22.17 -9.51 -31.13
N GLU A 436 23.02 -8.54 -31.41
CA GLU A 436 23.61 -8.38 -32.74
C GLU A 436 24.71 -9.43 -32.95
N HIS A 437 24.60 -10.19 -34.03
CA HIS A 437 25.67 -11.09 -34.48
C HIS A 437 26.83 -10.28 -35.07
N PRO A 438 28.10 -10.67 -34.85
CA PRO A 438 29.25 -9.92 -35.34
C PRO A 438 29.41 -10.09 -36.86
N GLY A 439 29.20 -9.00 -37.60
CA GLY A 439 29.63 -8.92 -39.00
C GLY A 439 28.81 -7.98 -39.89
N LEU A 440 29.19 -6.69 -39.93
CA LEU A 440 29.28 -5.84 -41.12
C LEU A 440 29.88 -4.46 -40.75
N ARG A 441 30.41 -3.73 -41.74
CA ARG A 441 31.40 -2.65 -41.57
C ARG A 441 30.82 -1.23 -41.39
N ASP A 442 31.71 -0.31 -41.01
CA ASP A 442 31.49 1.09 -40.62
C ASP A 442 30.72 2.01 -41.58
N GLY A 443 30.06 3.03 -41.00
CA GLY A 443 29.54 4.22 -41.68
C GLY A 443 29.19 5.34 -40.66
N PRO A 444 29.54 6.62 -40.90
CA PRO A 444 29.59 7.62 -39.83
C PRO A 444 28.25 8.25 -39.41
N LEU A 445 28.14 8.51 -38.11
CA LEU A 445 27.02 9.14 -37.41
C LEU A 445 26.64 10.54 -37.95
N ARG A 446 25.34 10.78 -38.19
CA ARG A 446 24.75 12.12 -38.23
C ARG A 446 23.65 12.28 -37.18
N ARG A 447 23.88 13.18 -36.20
CA ARG A 447 22.87 13.63 -35.24
C ARG A 447 21.70 14.30 -35.97
N ARG A 448 20.46 13.99 -35.60
CA ARG A 448 19.29 14.85 -35.85
C ARG A 448 18.45 15.05 -34.60
N ARG A 449 18.15 16.32 -34.30
CA ARG A 449 17.20 16.74 -33.27
C ARG A 449 15.78 16.29 -33.67
N ARG A 450 14.97 15.83 -32.72
CA ARG A 450 13.51 15.70 -32.91
C ARG A 450 12.85 17.04 -32.56
N THR A 451 12.31 17.72 -33.57
CA THR A 451 11.25 18.72 -33.40
C THR A 451 9.90 18.06 -33.66
N THR A 452 8.89 18.47 -32.90
CA THR A 452 7.48 18.08 -33.07
C THR A 452 6.84 18.74 -34.28
N LEU A 453 5.79 18.12 -34.83
CA LEU A 453 4.61 18.67 -35.56
C LEU A 453 3.71 17.46 -36.00
N PRO A 454 2.44 17.64 -36.41
CA PRO A 454 1.35 16.81 -35.86
C PRO A 454 0.64 15.90 -36.88
N ALA A 455 -0.36 15.16 -36.38
CA ALA A 455 -1.12 14.15 -37.09
C ALA A 455 -1.96 14.71 -38.26
N LEU A 456 -2.09 13.89 -39.32
CA LEU A 456 -3.00 14.13 -40.44
C LEU A 456 -3.86 12.90 -40.70
N ARG A 457 -5.18 13.06 -40.56
CA ARG A 457 -6.19 12.03 -40.88
C ARG A 457 -6.18 11.75 -42.39
N ARG A 458 -6.41 10.49 -42.79
CA ARG A 458 -6.94 10.15 -44.11
C ARG A 458 -8.07 9.12 -43.99
N ARG A 459 -9.14 9.34 -44.76
CA ARG A 459 -10.20 8.37 -45.08
C ARG A 459 -10.07 7.94 -46.56
N PRO A 460 -10.73 6.86 -46.99
CA PRO A 460 -10.24 6.00 -48.06
C PRO A 460 -10.79 6.35 -49.46
N HIS A 461 -10.22 5.72 -50.49
CA HIS A 461 -10.88 5.51 -51.78
C HIS A 461 -10.57 4.12 -52.36
N ASP A 462 -11.55 3.60 -53.12
CA ASP A 462 -11.65 2.28 -53.73
C ASP A 462 -10.71 2.01 -54.93
N LEU A 463 -10.65 0.71 -55.29
CA LEU A 463 -10.59 0.07 -56.63
C LEU A 463 -9.70 -1.21 -56.55
N GLY A 464 -10.13 -2.44 -56.88
CA GLY A 464 -11.47 -2.99 -57.16
C GLY A 464 -11.40 -4.50 -57.55
N ARG A 465 -12.46 -5.28 -57.25
CA ARG A 465 -13.16 -6.34 -58.05
C ARG A 465 -12.33 -7.31 -58.95
N ILE A 466 -12.58 -8.63 -59.12
CA ILE A 466 -13.72 -9.61 -58.97
C ILE A 466 -13.11 -11.07 -58.92
N PRO A 467 -13.82 -12.24 -59.04
CA PRO A 467 -15.12 -12.76 -58.53
C PRO A 467 -15.09 -14.18 -57.88
N GLY A 468 -16.18 -14.57 -57.18
CA GLY A 468 -16.63 -15.98 -57.03
C GLY A 468 -16.34 -16.68 -55.68
N ALA A 469 -17.23 -17.46 -55.06
CA ALA A 469 -18.59 -17.88 -55.45
C ALA A 469 -19.57 -18.12 -54.27
N ALA A 470 -20.86 -18.02 -54.62
CA ALA A 470 -22.13 -18.31 -53.93
C ALA A 470 -22.22 -19.04 -52.57
N ARG A 471 -23.09 -18.48 -51.71
CA ARG A 471 -24.25 -19.08 -50.98
C ARG A 471 -23.98 -20.33 -50.10
N SER A 472 -24.47 -20.37 -48.86
CA SER A 472 -25.91 -20.25 -48.55
C SER A 472 -26.19 -19.93 -47.07
N ALA A 473 -27.39 -19.39 -46.82
CA ALA A 473 -27.91 -19.14 -45.48
C ALA A 473 -28.97 -20.19 -45.10
N ARG A 474 -29.16 -20.43 -43.78
CA ARG A 474 -30.45 -20.84 -43.19
C ARG A 474 -30.51 -20.44 -41.72
N ARG A 475 -31.65 -19.85 -41.33
CA ARG A 475 -32.07 -19.63 -39.93
C ARG A 475 -32.88 -20.84 -39.45
N ALA A 476 -32.83 -21.17 -38.16
CA ALA A 476 -33.97 -21.57 -37.32
C ALA A 476 -33.51 -21.88 -35.87
N GLY A 477 -34.32 -21.49 -34.88
CA GLY A 477 -34.47 -22.23 -33.60
C GLY A 477 -35.93 -22.75 -33.53
N PRO A 478 -36.53 -23.02 -32.35
CA PRO A 478 -35.97 -23.14 -30.99
C PRO A 478 -36.38 -24.49 -30.32
N ASP A 479 -36.40 -24.53 -28.97
CA ASP A 479 -37.06 -25.50 -28.06
C ASP A 479 -36.47 -26.90 -27.76
N GLY A 480 -36.53 -27.30 -26.46
CA GLY A 480 -37.09 -28.62 -26.11
C GLY A 480 -36.25 -29.72 -25.39
N CYS A 481 -36.04 -29.58 -24.07
CA CYS A 481 -36.16 -30.65 -23.03
C CYS A 481 -35.24 -31.92 -22.92
N ALA A 482 -35.19 -32.46 -21.69
CA ALA A 482 -34.94 -33.86 -21.24
C ALA A 482 -33.50 -34.45 -21.02
N ALA A 483 -33.07 -34.42 -19.75
CA ALA A 483 -32.46 -35.45 -18.88
C ALA A 483 -31.63 -36.68 -19.39
N GLN A 484 -30.34 -36.73 -18.97
CA GLN A 484 -29.60 -37.86 -18.30
C GLN A 484 -29.36 -39.23 -19.04
N PRO A 485 -28.47 -40.17 -18.57
CA PRO A 485 -27.54 -40.19 -17.41
C PRO A 485 -26.08 -40.77 -17.64
N VAL A 486 -25.30 -40.84 -16.54
CA VAL A 486 -24.08 -41.66 -16.17
C VAL A 486 -22.87 -41.85 -17.12
N ALA A 487 -21.67 -41.52 -16.61
CA ALA A 487 -20.48 -42.40 -16.65
C ALA A 487 -19.51 -42.12 -15.46
N ARG A 488 -19.57 -42.93 -14.38
CA ARG A 488 -18.52 -42.98 -13.34
C ARG A 488 -17.65 -44.22 -13.57
N LEU A 489 -16.34 -44.04 -13.75
CA LEU A 489 -15.40 -45.17 -13.64
C LEU A 489 -15.20 -45.56 -12.17
N ARG A 490 -14.96 -46.85 -11.91
CA ARG A 490 -14.81 -47.41 -10.55
C ARG A 490 -13.90 -48.65 -10.57
N LEU A 491 -13.30 -48.95 -9.41
CA LEU A 491 -12.66 -50.22 -9.00
C LEU A 491 -11.21 -50.48 -9.47
N PRO A 492 -10.43 -51.33 -8.78
CA PRO A 492 -10.82 -52.26 -7.69
C PRO A 492 -10.07 -52.14 -6.34
N HIS A 493 -10.62 -52.84 -5.33
CA HIS A 493 -10.10 -53.07 -3.98
C HIS A 493 -9.14 -54.27 -3.91
N GLY A 494 -8.38 -54.39 -2.81
CA GLY A 494 -7.65 -55.60 -2.41
C GLY A 494 -7.36 -55.68 -0.90
N HIS A 495 -8.22 -56.41 -0.18
CA HIS A 495 -8.18 -56.94 1.20
C HIS A 495 -7.11 -56.59 2.27
N LEU A 496 -7.62 -56.42 3.50
CA LEU A 496 -6.97 -56.54 4.81
C LEU A 496 -7.56 -57.76 5.57
N PRO A 497 -6.80 -58.36 6.51
CA PRO A 497 -7.35 -59.01 7.69
C PRO A 497 -6.83 -58.39 9.02
N ASP A 498 -7.63 -58.51 10.08
CA ASP A 498 -7.34 -58.04 11.45
C ASP A 498 -6.24 -58.86 12.16
N GLU A 499 -5.50 -58.23 13.10
CA GLU A 499 -5.37 -58.82 14.45
C GLU A 499 -4.91 -57.83 15.56
N LEU A 500 -5.58 -57.97 16.71
CA LEU A 500 -5.12 -57.81 18.10
C LEU A 500 -4.45 -56.50 18.59
N ALA A 501 -5.31 -55.71 19.24
CA ALA A 501 -5.00 -54.78 20.32
C ALA A 501 -3.99 -55.25 21.39
N ARG A 502 -3.18 -54.31 21.91
CA ARG A 502 -2.88 -54.19 23.36
C ARG A 502 -2.26 -52.85 23.78
N ARG A 503 -3.01 -52.13 24.62
CA ARG A 503 -2.57 -51.29 25.77
C ARG A 503 -1.17 -50.67 25.75
N ARG A 504 -1.10 -49.33 25.85
CA ARG A 504 -0.32 -48.63 26.91
C ARG A 504 -0.79 -47.17 27.11
N ARG A 505 -1.49 -46.93 28.23
CA ARG A 505 -1.45 -45.63 28.93
C ARG A 505 -0.13 -45.54 29.71
N CYS A 506 0.50 -44.37 29.79
CA CYS A 506 1.23 -43.86 30.97
C CYS A 506 1.78 -42.43 30.72
N PRO A 507 2.14 -41.64 31.75
CA PRO A 507 1.60 -40.28 31.84
C PRO A 507 2.65 -39.20 32.18
N ALA A 508 2.16 -37.98 32.43
CA ALA A 508 2.92 -36.89 33.00
C ALA A 508 3.45 -37.17 34.43
N ARG A 509 4.68 -36.73 34.70
CA ARG A 509 5.25 -36.40 36.02
C ARG A 509 6.17 -35.19 35.82
N LEU A 510 5.90 -34.06 36.47
CA LEU A 510 6.37 -33.69 37.82
C LEU A 510 7.90 -33.65 37.95
N TYR A 511 8.44 -32.43 38.08
CA TYR A 511 9.72 -32.17 38.72
C TYR A 511 9.62 -30.90 39.59
N ARG A 512 9.92 -31.03 40.88
CA ARG A 512 10.21 -29.91 41.79
C ARG A 512 11.38 -30.35 42.70
N ALA A 513 12.31 -29.41 42.87
CA ALA A 513 13.59 -29.41 43.63
C ALA A 513 13.81 -30.38 44.81
N ALA A 514 15.10 -30.67 45.13
CA ALA A 514 15.82 -30.28 46.37
C ALA A 514 17.34 -30.72 46.33
N PRO A 515 18.21 -30.60 47.37
CA PRO A 515 19.27 -29.57 47.34
C PRO A 515 20.70 -29.93 47.89
N ARG A 516 21.76 -29.21 47.46
CA ARG A 516 23.08 -29.00 48.15
C ARG A 516 23.76 -27.72 47.60
N GLY A 517 24.59 -26.94 48.31
CA GLY A 517 24.82 -26.83 49.76
C GLY A 517 26.10 -26.08 50.22
N ARG A 518 25.94 -24.91 50.90
CA ARG A 518 26.91 -24.11 51.73
C ARG A 518 27.94 -23.17 51.09
N GLY A 519 28.13 -22.02 51.76
CA GLY A 519 29.21 -21.03 51.58
C GLY A 519 28.74 -19.71 50.94
N GLY A 520 28.69 -18.54 51.58
CA GLY A 520 28.96 -18.20 52.98
C GLY A 520 29.63 -16.83 53.14
N ARG A 521 28.85 -15.74 53.23
CA ARG A 521 29.28 -14.49 53.88
C ARG A 521 28.07 -13.69 54.39
N VAL A 522 28.23 -13.16 55.58
CA VAL A 522 27.23 -12.40 56.35
C VAL A 522 27.38 -10.93 56.02
N LEU A 523 26.25 -10.23 55.84
CA LEU A 523 26.05 -8.88 56.38
C LEU A 523 24.57 -8.71 56.75
N ARG A 524 24.33 -8.45 58.05
CA ARG A 524 23.11 -7.79 58.56
C ARG A 524 23.08 -6.33 58.00
N GLN A 525 21.98 -5.57 58.04
CA GLN A 525 20.93 -5.53 59.06
C GLN A 525 19.63 -4.84 58.57
N GLU A 526 18.54 -5.07 59.33
CA GLU A 526 17.20 -4.42 59.43
C GLU A 526 16.92 -3.07 58.71
N GLY A 527 15.67 -2.71 58.36
CA GLY A 527 14.34 -3.31 58.63
C GLY A 527 13.26 -2.85 57.62
N GLU A 528 12.08 -3.49 57.55
CA GLU A 528 10.81 -3.02 58.19
C GLU A 528 10.33 -1.62 57.74
N ARG A 529 9.11 -1.34 57.27
CA ARG A 529 7.75 -1.97 57.32
C ARG A 529 6.91 -1.42 56.13
N THR A 530 6.26 -2.23 55.30
CA THR A 530 4.81 -2.60 55.31
C THR A 530 3.75 -1.48 55.22
N CYS A 531 2.75 -1.74 54.37
CA CYS A 531 1.37 -1.22 54.30
C CYS A 531 1.10 0.08 53.51
N GLY A 532 0.07 -0.01 52.65
CA GLY A 532 -0.43 1.01 51.73
C GLY A 532 -1.09 0.34 50.52
#